data_AF-A0A671V338-F1
#
_entry.id   AF-A0A671V338-F1
#
_cell.length_a   1.000
_cell.length_b   1.000
_cell.length_c   1.000
_cell.angle_alpha   90.00
_cell.angle_beta   90.00
_cell.angle_gamma   90.00
#
_symmetry.space_group_name_H-M   'P 1'
#
loop_
_entity.id
_entity.type
_entity.pdbx_description
1 polymer ?
#
loop_
_entity_poly.entity_id
_entity_poly.type
_entity_poly.pdbx_seq_one_letter_code
_entity_poly.pdbx_strand_id
1 'polypeptide(L)' 'MAQVQVQMRIAEVQYADFVVWNPTEMFIQRIQFDEVFFNVTYKRVEQFIKTRILPELLGKYYTVPRPGYGGSAVEKM' A
#
# COMPACT_ATOMS: atom_id res chain seq x y z
N MET A 1 2.94 -7.15 -9.77
CA MET A 1 1.59 -7.16 -10.39
C MET A 1 0.61 -6.14 -9.82
N ALA A 2 0.49 -5.95 -8.49
CA ALA A 2 -0.52 -5.05 -7.89
C ALA A 2 -0.59 -3.63 -8.49
N GLN A 3 0.55 -2.95 -8.64
CA GLN A 3 0.60 -1.62 -9.23
C GLN A 3 -0.03 -1.56 -10.63
N VAL A 4 0.39 -2.46 -11.53
CA VAL A 4 -0.08 -2.50 -12.91
C VAL A 4 -1.58 -2.84 -12.97
N GLN A 5 -2.05 -3.78 -12.16
CA GLN A 5 -3.48 -4.14 -12.09
C GLN A 5 -4.36 -2.98 -11.63
N VAL A 6 -3.90 -2.19 -10.64
CA VAL A 6 -4.62 -0.99 -10.19
C VAL A 6 -4.65 0.08 -11.29
N GLN A 7 -3.52 0.32 -11.95
CA GLN A 7 -3.45 1.28 -13.06
C GLN A 7 -4.36 0.88 -14.22
N MET A 8 -4.38 -0.40 -14.59
CA MET A 8 -5.29 -0.92 -15.62
C MET A 8 -6.75 -0.74 -15.24
N ARG A 9 -7.11 -0.99 -13.97
CA ARG A 9 -8.48 -0.76 -13.49
C ARG A 9 -8.90 0.71 -13.60
N ILE A 10 -8.02 1.64 -13.22
CA ILE A 10 -8.29 3.09 -13.25
C ILE A 10 -8.38 3.59 -14.69
N ALA A 11 -7.49 3.13 -15.57
CA ALA A 11 -7.45 3.51 -16.97
C ALA A 11 -8.46 2.75 -17.85
N GLU A 12 -9.22 1.81 -17.26
CA GLU A 12 -10.21 0.97 -17.94
C GLU A 12 -9.66 0.17 -19.13
N VAL A 13 -8.40 -0.25 -19.05
CA VAL A 13 -7.74 -1.07 -20.07
C VAL A 13 -7.68 -2.54 -19.65
N GLN A 14 -7.67 -3.44 -20.63
CA GLN A 14 -7.67 -4.90 -20.39
C GLN A 14 -6.27 -5.51 -20.36
N TYR A 15 -5.23 -4.76 -20.73
CA TYR A 15 -3.85 -5.19 -20.63
C TYR A 15 -2.90 -4.00 -20.51
N ALA A 16 -1.68 -4.28 -20.07
CA ALA A 16 -0.57 -3.35 -20.08
C ALA A 16 0.71 -4.10 -20.46
N ASP A 17 1.57 -3.46 -21.25
CA ASP A 17 2.89 -3.99 -21.56
C ASP A 17 3.88 -3.53 -20.47
N PHE A 18 4.39 -4.49 -19.70
CA PHE A 18 5.39 -4.27 -18.67
C PHE A 18 6.78 -4.35 -19.29
N VAL A 19 7.45 -3.20 -19.35
CA VAL A 19 8.76 -3.05 -19.97
C VAL A 19 9.84 -2.98 -18.89
N VAL A 20 10.84 -3.85 -18.99
CA VAL A 20 12.09 -3.77 -18.25
C VAL A 20 13.19 -3.50 -19.26
N TRP A 21 13.94 -2.43 -19.06
CA TRP A 21 14.93 -1.98 -20.03
C TRP A 21 16.25 -1.64 -19.36
N ASN A 22 17.34 -1.96 -20.06
CA ASN A 22 18.68 -1.46 -19.81
C ASN A 22 19.36 -1.11 -21.15
N PRO A 23 20.54 -0.46 -21.16
CA PRO A 23 21.18 -0.02 -22.41
C PRO A 23 21.50 -1.12 -23.43
N THR A 24 21.56 -2.39 -23.00
CA THR A 24 21.92 -3.54 -23.85
C THR A 24 20.71 -4.38 -24.26
N GLU A 25 19.63 -4.35 -23.49
CA GLU A 25 18.49 -5.23 -23.70
C GLU A 25 17.17 -4.63 -23.22
N MET A 26 16.09 -5.10 -23.83
CA MET A 26 14.73 -4.74 -23.49
C MET A 26 13.91 -6.02 -23.37
N PHE A 27 13.21 -6.16 -22.25
CA PHE A 27 12.24 -7.21 -22.02
C PHE A 27 10.84 -6.59 -21.93
N ILE A 28 9.91 -7.14 -22.70
CA ILE A 28 8.51 -6.71 -22.71
C ILE A 28 7.64 -7.91 -22.38
N GLN A 29 6.79 -7.79 -21.36
CA GLN A 29 5.78 -8.77 -21.02
C GLN A 29 4.40 -8.13 -21.02
N ARG A 30 3.48 -8.68 -21.80
CA ARG A 30 2.07 -8.29 -21.73
C ARG A 30 1.41 -8.89 -20.50
N ILE A 31 0.86 -8.03 -19.64
CA ILE A 31 0.09 -8.41 -18.47
C ILE A 31 -1.39 -8.18 -18.79
N GLN A 32 -2.21 -9.22 -18.64
CA GLN A 32 -3.66 -9.12 -18.76
C GLN A 32 -4.26 -8.59 -17.46
N PHE A 33 -5.37 -7.86 -17.56
CA PHE A 33 -6.15 -7.48 -16.39
C PHE A 33 -6.73 -8.73 -15.72
N ASP A 34 -6.55 -8.82 -14.41
CA ASP A 34 -7.03 -9.91 -13.58
C ASP A 34 -7.98 -9.33 -12.53
N GLU A 35 -9.27 -9.42 -12.83
CA GLU A 35 -10.34 -8.89 -11.99
C GLU A 35 -10.38 -9.58 -10.61
N VAL A 36 -10.12 -10.88 -10.55
CA VAL A 36 -10.14 -11.65 -9.30
C VAL A 36 -9.01 -11.18 -8.40
N PHE A 37 -7.80 -11.07 -8.95
CA PHE A 37 -6.64 -10.56 -8.24
C PHE A 37 -6.85 -9.12 -7.77
N PHE A 38 -7.40 -8.25 -8.63
CA PHE A 38 -7.70 -6.86 -8.29
C PHE A 38 -8.68 -6.78 -7.11
N ASN A 39 -9.80 -7.51 -7.17
CA ASN A 39 -10.83 -7.47 -6.14
C ASN A 39 -10.33 -7.97 -4.78
N VAL A 40 -9.50 -9.01 -4.75
CA VAL A 40 -8.86 -9.49 -3.52
C VAL A 40 -7.90 -8.44 -2.95
N THR A 41 -7.10 -7.81 -3.81
CA THR A 41 -6.14 -6.78 -3.41
C THR A 41 -6.85 -5.53 -2.89
N TYR A 42 -7.91 -5.09 -3.57
CA TYR A 42 -8.70 -3.93 -3.20
C TYR A 42 -9.29 -4.08 -1.80
N LYS A 43 -9.90 -5.22 -1.48
CA LYS A 43 -10.46 -5.50 -0.15
C LYS A 43 -9.39 -5.39 0.95
N ARG A 44 -8.18 -5.91 0.71
CA ARG A 44 -7.07 -5.83 1.66
C ARG A 44 -6.60 -4.40 1.88
N VAL A 45 -6.48 -3.62 0.80
CA VAL A 45 -6.08 -2.21 0.86
C VAL A 45 -7.14 -1.37 1.58
N GLU A 46 -8.42 -1.60 1.30
CA GLU A 46 -9.52 -0.92 1.98
C GLU A 46 -9.49 -1.18 3.50
N GLN A 47 -9.31 -2.44 3.90
CA GLN A 47 -9.16 -2.82 5.31
C GLN A 47 -7.93 -2.17 5.94
N PHE A 48 -6.80 -2.15 5.24
CA PHE A 48 -5.59 -1.49 5.71
C PHE A 48 -5.78 0.02 5.90
N ILE A 49 -6.47 0.69 4.96
CA ILE A 49 -6.80 2.10 5.09
C ILE A 49 -7.67 2.33 6.33
N LYS A 50 -8.74 1.54 6.50
CA LYS A 50 -9.68 1.67 7.62
C LYS A 50 -9.02 1.42 8.98
N THR A 51 -8.11 0.45 9.07
CA THR A 51 -7.55 -0.01 10.36
C THR A 51 -6.20 0.60 10.71
N ARG A 52 -5.41 1.02 9.72
CA ARG A 52 -4.05 1.55 9.93
C ARG A 52 -3.95 3.01 9.54
N ILE A 53 -4.31 3.35 8.30
CA ILE A 53 -4.10 4.71 7.78
C ILE A 53 -5.04 5.72 8.44
N LEU A 54 -6.35 5.45 8.51
CA LEU A 54 -7.30 6.41 9.11
C LEU A 54 -7.00 6.68 10.60
N PRO A 55 -6.76 5.67 11.47
CA PRO A 55 -6.40 5.95 12.86
C PRO A 55 -5.07 6.70 12.97
N GLU A 56 -4.11 6.40 12.10
CA GLU A 56 -2.84 7.13 12.09
C GLU A 56 -3.03 8.60 11.70
N LEU A 57 -3.76 8.88 10.63
CA LEU A 57 -4.01 10.24 10.15
C LEU A 57 -4.82 11.09 11.14
N LEU A 58 -5.81 10.48 11.81
CA LEU A 58 -6.73 11.21 12.68
C LEU A 58 -6.23 11.35 14.13
N GLY A 59 -5.41 10.40 14.61
CA GLY A 59 -5.01 10.39 16.02
C GLY A 59 -3.60 9.88 16.30
N LYS A 60 -2.79 9.65 15.26
CA LYS A 60 -1.40 9.15 15.36
C LYS A 60 -1.28 7.88 16.22
N TYR A 61 -2.26 7.00 16.14
CA TYR A 61 -2.42 5.84 17.04
C TYR A 61 -1.21 4.89 17.05
N TYR A 62 -0.41 4.87 15.98
CA TYR A 62 0.72 3.95 15.84
C TYR A 62 2.07 4.63 15.98
N THR A 63 2.20 5.90 15.55
CA THR A 63 3.50 6.60 15.58
C THR A 63 3.74 7.43 16.84
N VAL A 64 2.73 7.65 17.70
CA VAL A 64 2.99 8.31 18.99
C VAL A 64 3.89 7.43 19.86
N PRO A 65 4.95 7.99 20.46
CA PRO A 65 5.72 7.29 21.48
C PRO A 65 4.78 6.95 22.63
N ARG A 66 4.63 5.67 22.96
CA ARG A 66 3.94 5.30 24.20
C ARG A 66 4.81 5.78 25.35
N PRO A 67 4.29 6.53 26.34
CA PRO A 67 5.02 6.77 27.57
C PRO A 67 5.39 5.41 28.15
N GLY A 68 6.69 5.15 28.27
CA GLY A 68 7.20 3.84 28.62
C GLY A 68 6.66 3.38 29.98
N TYR A 69 6.28 2.10 30.04
CA TYR A 69 6.34 1.32 31.27
C TYR A 69 7.81 1.29 31.72
N GLY A 70 8.24 2.28 32.50
CA GLY A 70 9.61 2.37 33.00
C GLY A 70 10.00 3.79 33.40
N GLY A 71 9.69 4.16 34.64
CA GLY A 71 10.24 5.36 35.27
C GLY A 71 9.24 6.10 36.14
N SER A 72 9.12 5.65 37.38
CA SER A 72 8.76 6.35 38.63
C SER A 72 8.06 7.71 38.53
N ALA A 73 7.01 7.84 39.34
CA ALA A 73 6.56 9.09 39.93
C ALA A 73 7.72 9.94 40.47
N VAL A 74 7.39 11.19 40.81
CA VAL A 74 8.16 12.28 41.45
C VAL A 74 8.96 13.26 40.58
N GLU A 75 8.69 14.53 40.89
CA GLU A 75 9.32 15.80 40.50
C GLU A 75 9.06 16.27 39.06
N LYS A 76 8.42 17.42 38.84
CA LYS A 76 8.82 18.72 39.40
C LYS A 76 7.65 19.65 39.71
N MET A 77 7.84 20.27 40.88
CA MET A 77 7.23 21.44 41.50
C MET A 77 6.97 22.61 40.57
#